data_AF-I3XD42-F1
#
_entry.id   AF-I3XD42-F1
#
_cell.length_a   1.000
_cell.length_b   1.000
_cell.length_c   1.000
_cell.angle_alpha   90.00
_cell.angle_beta   90.00
_cell.angle_gamma   90.00
#
_symmetry.space_group_name_H-M   'P 1'
#
loop_
_entity.id
_entity.type
_entity.pdbx_description
1 polymer ?
#
loop_
_entity_poly.entity_id
_entity_poly.type
_entity_poly.pdbx_seq_one_letter_code
_entity_poly.pdbx_strand_id
1 'polypeptide(L)'
;MELLDPFFDPQSSYVSTGSLPPSDHVARLVTQAHERFGSVTLGQNSQVYPALARVPNNLFGICVVSVDGRVFAVGDAEHEFTIMIVSKPFIFALICDVIGATGARERIGVNATGYAFNSIAGIERNAEGRSNPMVNVCARAPDAASSAR
;
A
#
# COMPACT_ATOMS: atom_id res chain seq x y z
N MET A 1 1.90 -27.82 10.57
CA MET A 1 0.76 -28.08 9.67
C MET A 1 0.80 -27.01 8.60
N GLU A 2 1.62 -27.26 7.57
CA GLU A 2 1.76 -26.35 6.43
C GLU A 2 0.43 -26.27 5.70
N LEU A 3 -0.16 -25.07 5.66
CA LEU A 3 -1.14 -24.72 4.65
C LEU A 3 -0.40 -24.63 3.32
N LEU A 4 -0.15 -25.79 2.70
CA LEU A 4 0.21 -25.84 1.29
C LEU A 4 -1.00 -25.27 0.54
N ASP A 5 -0.81 -24.07 0.02
CA ASP A 5 -1.75 -23.46 -0.90
C ASP A 5 -1.97 -24.45 -2.06
N PRO A 6 -3.21 -24.97 -2.26
CA PRO A 6 -3.49 -25.98 -3.29
C PRO A 6 -3.26 -25.45 -4.72
N PHE A 7 -2.95 -24.17 -4.88
CA PHE A 7 -2.58 -23.53 -6.14
C PHE A 7 -1.09 -23.18 -6.25
N PHE A 8 -0.29 -23.45 -5.22
CA PHE A 8 1.16 -23.24 -5.27
C PHE A 8 1.83 -24.42 -5.96
N ASP A 9 2.06 -24.27 -7.27
CA ASP A 9 2.97 -25.14 -8.01
C ASP A 9 4.40 -24.57 -7.88
N PRO A 10 5.33 -25.21 -7.16
CA PRO A 10 6.70 -24.75 -7.03
C PRO A 10 7.45 -24.69 -8.38
N GLN A 11 6.97 -25.36 -9.43
CA GLN A 11 7.50 -25.26 -10.80
C GLN A 11 6.97 -24.03 -11.56
N SER A 12 5.96 -23.34 -11.03
CA SER A 12 5.35 -22.12 -11.60
C SER A 12 6.01 -20.81 -11.12
N SER A 13 7.04 -20.91 -10.28
CA SER A 13 7.77 -19.74 -9.77
C SER A 13 8.48 -19.01 -10.92
N TYR A 14 7.83 -17.97 -11.42
CA TYR A 14 8.43 -17.07 -12.38
C TYR A 14 9.16 -15.95 -11.64
N VAL A 15 10.49 -16.00 -11.63
CA VAL A 15 11.32 -14.91 -11.15
C VAL A 15 11.65 -14.01 -12.33
N SER A 16 11.05 -12.83 -12.36
CA SER A 16 11.32 -11.81 -13.37
C SER A 16 12.42 -10.85 -12.94
N THR A 17 13.26 -10.43 -13.89
CA THR A 17 14.16 -9.27 -13.76
C THR A 17 13.69 -8.05 -14.55
N GLY A 18 12.47 -8.05 -15.09
CA GLY A 18 11.90 -6.88 -15.79
C GLY A 18 10.81 -7.14 -16.82
N SER A 19 10.52 -8.40 -17.18
CA SER A 19 9.46 -8.78 -18.12
C SER A 19 8.39 -9.62 -17.43
N LEU A 20 7.11 -9.38 -17.70
CA LEU A 20 6.07 -10.30 -17.23
C LEU A 20 6.07 -11.62 -18.03
N PRO A 21 5.47 -12.70 -17.49
CA PRO A 21 5.12 -13.89 -18.27
C PRO A 21 4.26 -13.56 -19.51
N PRO A 22 4.03 -14.54 -20.40
CA PRO A 22 3.09 -14.37 -21.51
C PRO A 22 1.74 -13.79 -21.07
N SER A 23 1.15 -12.92 -21.88
CA SER A 23 -0.04 -12.14 -21.52
C SER A 23 -1.21 -13.00 -21.04
N ASP A 24 -1.48 -14.13 -21.71
CA ASP A 24 -2.55 -15.04 -21.29
C ASP A 24 -2.29 -15.64 -19.91
N HIS A 25 -1.02 -15.87 -19.56
CA HIS A 25 -0.65 -16.36 -18.25
C HIS A 25 -0.93 -15.30 -17.18
N VAL A 26 -0.51 -14.05 -17.40
CA VAL A 26 -0.77 -12.95 -16.48
C VAL A 26 -2.27 -12.70 -16.32
N ALA A 27 -3.01 -12.65 -17.43
CA ALA A 27 -4.46 -12.49 -17.41
C ALA A 27 -5.14 -13.59 -16.58
N ARG A 28 -4.77 -14.85 -16.78
CA ARG A 28 -5.29 -15.98 -15.98
C ARG A 28 -4.99 -15.81 -14.49
N LEU A 29 -3.75 -15.45 -14.13
CA LEU A 29 -3.38 -15.29 -12.72
C LEU A 29 -4.14 -14.13 -12.05
N VAL A 30 -4.31 -13.01 -12.77
CA VAL A 30 -5.07 -11.85 -12.28
C VAL A 30 -6.54 -12.25 -12.04
N THR A 31 -7.17 -12.95 -13.00
CA THR A 31 -8.53 -13.47 -12.83
C THR A 31 -8.64 -14.48 -11.69
N GLN A 32 -7.72 -15.45 -11.60
CA GLN A 32 -7.72 -16.45 -10.53
C GLN A 32 -7.54 -15.82 -9.14
N ALA A 33 -6.68 -14.81 -9.01
CA ALA A 33 -6.52 -14.07 -7.76
C ALA A 33 -7.83 -13.33 -7.39
N HIS A 34 -8.49 -12.71 -8.37
CA HIS A 34 -9.76 -12.04 -8.14
C HIS A 34 -10.86 -13.01 -7.70
N GLU A 35 -11.03 -14.14 -8.40
CA GLU A 35 -12.02 -15.17 -8.05
C GLU A 35 -11.75 -15.76 -6.66
N ARG A 36 -10.48 -16.02 -6.34
CA ARG A 36 -10.07 -16.61 -5.06
C ARG A 36 -10.37 -15.71 -3.86
N PHE A 37 -10.18 -14.40 -4.01
CA PHE A 37 -10.29 -13.45 -2.91
C PHE A 37 -11.55 -12.58 -2.96
N GLY A 38 -12.33 -12.64 -4.05
CA GLY A 38 -13.52 -11.80 -4.24
C GLY A 38 -14.66 -12.07 -3.26
N SER A 39 -14.69 -13.24 -2.62
CA SER A 39 -15.65 -13.56 -1.56
C SER A 39 -15.17 -13.19 -0.15
N VAL A 40 -13.96 -12.64 0.00
CA VAL A 40 -13.42 -12.26 1.32
C VAL A 40 -14.01 -10.90 1.72
N THR A 41 -15.03 -10.93 2.58
CA THR A 41 -15.74 -9.72 3.06
C THR A 41 -15.33 -9.31 4.47
N LEU A 42 -14.13 -9.70 4.91
CA LEU A 42 -13.61 -9.36 6.23
C LEU A 42 -13.17 -7.88 6.27
N GLY A 43 -13.25 -7.27 7.46
CA GLY A 43 -12.85 -5.87 7.68
C GLY A 43 -14.02 -4.88 7.59
N GLN A 44 -13.72 -3.61 7.76
CA GLN A 44 -14.69 -2.51 7.69
C GLN A 44 -14.02 -1.26 7.10
N ASN A 45 -14.79 -0.46 6.39
CA ASN A 45 -14.33 0.83 5.90
C ASN A 45 -13.87 1.72 7.06
N SER A 46 -12.87 2.55 6.80
CA SER A 46 -12.39 3.54 7.77
C SER A 46 -13.49 4.51 8.15
N GLN A 47 -13.76 4.62 9.45
CA GLN A 47 -14.71 5.57 10.02
C GLN A 47 -14.09 6.94 10.34
N VAL A 48 -12.76 7.07 10.17
CA VAL A 48 -12.03 8.32 10.46
C VAL A 48 -12.41 9.43 9.48
N TYR A 49 -12.70 9.07 8.23
CA TYR A 49 -13.04 10.01 7.16
C TYR A 49 -14.44 9.69 6.62
N PRO A 50 -15.43 10.60 6.76
CA PRO A 50 -16.81 10.36 6.32
C PRO A 50 -16.94 9.96 4.84
N ALA A 51 -16.02 10.44 3.99
CA ALA A 51 -15.99 10.06 2.58
C ALA A 51 -15.63 8.58 2.37
N LEU A 52 -14.70 8.03 3.16
CA LEU A 52 -14.32 6.61 3.08
C LEU A 52 -15.37 5.69 3.69
N ALA A 53 -16.06 6.14 4.75
CA ALA A 53 -17.11 5.36 5.40
C ALA A 53 -18.29 5.05 4.47
N ARG A 54 -18.54 5.90 3.46
CA ARG A 54 -19.66 5.77 2.51
C ARG A 54 -19.36 4.93 1.26
N VAL A 55 -18.12 4.51 1.07
CA VAL A 55 -17.71 3.69 -0.09
C VAL A 55 -18.40 2.31 -0.01
N PRO A 56 -18.90 1.74 -1.12
CA PRO A 56 -19.42 0.37 -1.09
C PRO A 56 -18.33 -0.61 -0.64
N ASN A 57 -18.61 -1.42 0.38
CA ASN A 57 -17.63 -2.32 1.00
C ASN A 57 -17.41 -3.63 0.23
N ASN A 58 -18.10 -3.79 -0.90
CA ASN A 58 -18.03 -4.94 -1.79
C ASN A 58 -17.17 -4.68 -3.04
N LEU A 59 -16.54 -3.51 -3.15
CA LEU A 59 -15.66 -3.18 -4.27
C LEU A 59 -14.36 -3.97 -4.16
N PHE A 60 -14.01 -4.67 -5.23
CA PHE A 60 -12.76 -5.42 -5.32
C PHE A 60 -12.26 -5.47 -6.77
N GLY A 61 -11.12 -4.81 -7.00
CA GLY A 61 -10.47 -4.74 -8.31
C GLY A 61 -8.97 -5.03 -8.19
N ILE A 62 -8.42 -5.64 -9.24
CA ILE A 62 -6.98 -5.88 -9.37
C ILE A 62 -6.55 -5.33 -10.73
N CYS A 63 -5.45 -4.56 -10.75
CA CYS A 63 -4.83 -4.07 -11.97
C CYS A 63 -3.31 -4.31 -11.93
N VAL A 64 -2.78 -4.90 -12.99
CA VAL A 64 -1.35 -5.12 -13.21
C VAL A 64 -0.94 -4.39 -14.48
N VAL A 65 0.09 -3.54 -14.38
CA VAL A 65 0.65 -2.82 -15.51
C VAL A 65 2.13 -3.21 -15.66
N SER A 66 2.48 -3.69 -16.86
CA SER A 66 3.84 -4.01 -17.25
C SER A 66 4.66 -2.76 -17.55
N VAL A 67 5.99 -2.84 -17.43
CA VAL A 67 6.91 -1.73 -17.79
C VAL A 67 6.83 -1.34 -19.27
N ASP A 68 6.33 -2.24 -20.12
CA ASP A 68 6.06 -1.98 -21.55
C ASP A 68 4.60 -1.57 -21.84
N GLY A 69 3.83 -1.23 -20.81
CA GLY A 69 2.50 -0.62 -20.93
C GLY A 69 1.34 -1.59 -21.11
N ARG A 70 1.56 -2.91 -21.10
CA ARG A 70 0.45 -3.88 -21.10
C ARG A 70 -0.31 -3.81 -19.79
N VAL A 71 -1.64 -3.79 -19.88
CA VAL A 71 -2.56 -3.68 -18.74
C VAL A 71 -3.40 -4.94 -18.63
N PHE A 72 -3.52 -5.48 -17.42
CA PHE A 72 -4.39 -6.60 -17.06
C PHE A 72 -5.24 -6.18 -15.87
N ALA A 73 -6.56 -6.12 -16.04
CA ALA A 73 -7.48 -5.65 -15.03
C ALA A 73 -8.68 -6.58 -14.89
N VAL A 74 -9.22 -6.70 -13.68
CA VAL A 74 -10.41 -7.50 -13.36
C VAL A 74 -11.15 -6.89 -12.17
N GLY A 75 -12.47 -7.08 -12.12
CA GLY A 75 -13.33 -6.54 -11.07
C GLY A 75 -13.49 -5.02 -11.17
N ASP A 76 -13.58 -4.34 -10.03
CA ASP A 76 -13.82 -2.89 -9.93
C ASP A 76 -12.53 -2.07 -10.14
N ALA A 77 -11.62 -2.50 -11.03
CA ALA A 77 -10.30 -1.92 -11.21
C ALA A 77 -10.30 -0.46 -11.72
N GLU A 78 -11.40 -0.02 -12.33
CA GLU A 78 -11.59 1.35 -12.80
C GLU A 78 -12.33 2.24 -11.79
N HIS A 79 -12.73 1.70 -10.63
CA HIS A 79 -13.37 2.50 -9.60
C HIS A 79 -12.38 3.50 -9.00
N GLU A 80 -12.69 4.79 -9.12
CA GLU A 80 -11.82 5.84 -8.60
C GLU A 80 -11.88 5.93 -7.08
N PHE A 81 -10.73 6.06 -6.43
CA PHE A 81 -10.63 6.30 -5.00
C PHE A 81 -9.42 7.19 -4.67
N THR A 82 -9.43 7.77 -3.47
CA THR A 82 -8.27 8.55 -2.99
C THR A 82 -7.09 7.64 -2.71
N ILE A 83 -5.94 7.95 -3.29
CA ILE A 83 -4.69 7.19 -3.09
C ILE A 83 -4.16 7.28 -1.65
N MET A 84 -4.65 8.24 -0.84
CA MET A 84 -4.28 8.42 0.58
C MET A 84 -2.76 8.33 0.78
N ILE A 85 -2.30 7.43 1.65
CA ILE A 85 -0.88 7.28 1.96
C ILE A 85 -0.04 6.71 0.82
N VAL A 86 -0.67 6.06 -0.17
CA VAL A 86 0.02 5.57 -1.37
C VAL A 86 0.62 6.73 -2.17
N SER A 87 0.21 7.99 -1.91
CA SER A 87 0.84 9.19 -2.47
C SER A 87 2.29 9.43 -2.01
N LYS A 88 2.69 8.96 -0.81
CA LYS A 88 3.97 9.35 -0.20
C LYS A 88 5.22 8.98 -0.99
N PRO A 89 5.35 7.77 -1.58
CA PRO A 89 6.47 7.46 -2.46
C PRO A 89 6.60 8.43 -3.63
N PHE A 90 5.49 8.85 -4.24
CA PHE A 90 5.50 9.81 -5.35
C PHE A 90 5.94 11.20 -4.90
N ILE A 91 5.42 11.68 -3.76
CA ILE A 91 5.88 12.95 -3.17
C ILE A 91 7.37 12.88 -2.81
N PHE A 92 7.83 11.76 -2.26
CA PHE A 92 9.24 11.57 -1.93
C PHE A 92 10.13 11.55 -3.19
N ALA A 93 9.67 10.93 -4.28
CA ALA A 93 10.38 10.96 -5.56
C ALA A 93 10.53 12.40 -6.08
N LEU A 94 9.48 13.23 -5.99
CA LEU A 94 9.54 14.65 -6.36
C LEU A 94 10.51 15.43 -5.47
N ILE A 95 10.56 15.13 -4.16
CA ILE A 95 11.55 15.75 -3.28
C ILE A 95 12.97 15.35 -3.70
N CYS A 96 13.21 14.06 -3.97
CA CYS A 96 14.51 13.58 -4.44
C CYS A 96 14.92 14.25 -5.77
N ASP A 97 13.97 14.54 -6.65
CA ASP A 97 14.23 15.24 -7.91
C ASP A 97 14.71 16.68 -7.67
N VAL A 98 14.13 17.37 -6.68
CA VAL A 98 14.46 18.77 -6.37
C VAL A 98 15.77 18.93 -5.60
N ILE A 99 16.02 18.08 -4.59
CA ILE A 99 17.16 18.25 -3.65
C ILE A 99 18.20 17.12 -3.70
N GLY A 100 18.03 16.18 -4.62
CA GLY A 100 18.85 14.97 -4.73
C GLY A 100 18.54 13.94 -3.64
N ALA A 101 18.79 12.67 -3.93
CA ALA A 101 18.57 11.57 -2.99
C ALA A 101 19.38 11.72 -1.69
N THR A 102 20.63 12.20 -1.79
CA THR A 102 21.49 12.48 -0.62
C THR A 102 20.90 13.59 0.24
N GLY A 103 20.50 14.72 -0.36
CA GLY A 103 19.89 15.83 0.37
C GLY A 103 18.55 15.46 1.00
N ALA A 104 17.74 14.64 0.32
CA ALA A 104 16.51 14.09 0.87
C ALA A 104 16.79 13.19 2.08
N ARG A 105 17.77 12.28 1.97
CA ARG A 105 18.19 11.40 3.06
C ARG A 105 18.68 12.16 4.29
N GLU A 106 19.49 13.20 4.10
CA GLU A 106 20.03 14.01 5.19
C GLU A 106 18.95 14.82 5.91
N ARG A 107 17.91 15.29 5.20
CA ARG A 107 16.87 16.14 5.79
C ARG A 107 15.68 15.36 6.33
N ILE A 108 15.29 14.27 5.68
CA ILE A 108 14.10 13.50 6.02
C ILE A 108 14.47 12.28 6.85
N GLY A 109 15.53 11.57 6.46
CA GLY A 109 15.91 10.26 7.00
C GLY A 109 15.45 9.09 6.12
N VAL A 110 16.05 7.91 6.35
CA VAL A 110 15.74 6.65 5.62
C VAL A 110 15.58 5.45 6.55
N ASN A 111 15.52 5.69 7.87
CA ASN A 111 15.56 4.61 8.85
C ASN A 111 14.21 3.90 8.93
N ALA A 112 14.21 2.57 8.94
CA ALA A 112 13.05 1.81 9.37
C ALA A 112 12.79 2.14 10.84
N THR A 113 11.60 2.67 11.16
CA THR A 113 11.32 3.15 12.52
C THR A 113 11.19 2.02 13.53
N GLY A 114 10.94 0.77 13.10
CA GLY A 114 10.75 -0.37 13.99
C GLY A 114 9.49 -0.29 14.86
N TYR A 115 8.63 0.70 14.64
CA TYR A 115 7.42 0.96 15.41
C TYR A 115 6.18 1.01 14.51
N ALA A 116 5.01 0.85 15.13
CA ALA A 116 3.73 1.00 14.46
C ALA A 116 3.64 2.34 13.71
N PHE A 117 2.94 2.31 12.58
CA PHE A 117 2.83 3.40 11.60
C PHE A 117 2.44 4.78 12.17
N ASN A 118 1.75 4.83 13.32
CA ASN A 118 1.31 6.05 14.01
C ASN A 118 2.01 6.29 15.36
N SER A 119 3.19 5.71 15.59
CA SER A 119 3.89 5.84 16.87
C SER A 119 4.71 7.13 16.94
N ILE A 120 4.28 8.04 17.82
CA ILE A 120 5.04 9.24 18.21
C ILE A 120 6.39 8.85 18.85
N ALA A 121 6.45 7.69 19.53
CA ALA A 121 7.66 7.21 20.20
C ALA A 121 8.83 6.91 19.23
N GLY A 122 8.55 6.65 17.94
CA GLY A 122 9.58 6.48 16.91
C GLY A 122 10.24 7.79 16.47
N ILE A 123 9.60 8.94 16.75
CA ILE A 123 10.04 10.28 16.36
C ILE A 123 10.77 10.95 17.53
N GLU A 124 10.24 10.83 18.75
CA GLU A 124 10.79 11.48 19.95
C GLU A 124 12.17 10.96 20.36
N ARG A 125 12.56 9.76 19.93
CA ARG A 125 13.89 9.20 20.26
C ARG A 125 14.99 9.57 19.27
N ASN A 126 14.67 10.17 18.13
CA ASN A 126 15.69 10.72 17.25
C ASN A 126 15.87 12.20 17.61
N ALA A 127 16.98 12.56 18.24
CA ALA A 127 17.25 13.91 18.71
C ALA A 127 17.17 14.99 17.61
N GLU A 128 17.19 14.56 16.34
CA GLU A 128 17.13 15.38 15.14
C GLU A 128 15.73 15.40 14.47
N GLY A 129 14.75 14.64 14.98
CA GLY A 129 13.37 14.58 14.43
C GLY A 129 13.23 13.87 13.06
N ARG A 130 14.31 13.27 12.55
CA ARG A 130 14.36 12.59 11.24
C ARG A 130 13.74 11.19 11.30
N SER A 131 12.95 10.82 10.30
CA SER A 131 12.22 9.54 10.25
C SER A 131 12.12 8.99 8.82
N ASN A 132 11.36 7.91 8.62
CA ASN A 132 11.07 7.39 7.29
C ASN A 132 10.03 8.28 6.58
N PRO A 133 10.23 8.67 5.30
CA PRO A 133 9.24 9.45 4.54
C PRO A 133 7.87 8.76 4.45
N MET A 134 7.82 7.45 4.64
CA MET A 134 6.58 6.68 4.62
C MET A 134 5.78 6.81 5.92
N VAL A 135 6.37 7.20 7.05
CA VAL A 135 5.68 7.32 8.35
C VAL A 135 4.93 8.66 8.44
N ASN A 136 3.80 8.68 9.16
CA ASN A 136 3.09 9.94 9.45
C ASN A 136 3.75 10.61 10.67
N VAL A 137 4.56 11.64 10.43
CA VAL A 137 5.27 12.38 11.50
C VAL A 137 4.29 13.19 12.38
N CYS A 138 3.06 13.43 11.91
CA CYS A 138 2.07 14.26 12.59
C CYS A 138 0.80 13.51 13.04
N ALA A 139 0.87 12.19 13.26
CA ALA A 139 -0.28 11.48 13.83
C ALA A 139 -0.50 11.89 15.30
N ARG A 140 -1.17 13.02 15.55
CA ARG A 140 -1.85 13.23 16.83
C ARG A 140 -2.87 12.10 16.95
N ALA A 141 -2.86 11.40 18.08
CA ALA A 141 -3.99 10.56 18.46
C ALA A 141 -5.26 11.41 18.32
N PRO A 142 -6.36 10.91 17.73
CA PRO A 142 -7.64 11.58 17.90
C PRO A 142 -7.84 11.75 19.40
N ASP A 143 -8.00 13.00 19.85
CA ASP A 143 -8.40 13.28 21.21
C ASP A 143 -9.66 12.45 21.46
N ALA A 144 -9.57 11.47 22.35
CA ALA A 144 -10.72 10.91 23.02
C ALA A 144 -11.27 12.00 23.96
N ALA A 145 -11.80 13.07 23.37
CA ALA A 145 -12.51 14.10 24.09
C ALA A 145 -13.84 13.50 24.58
N SER A 146 -13.85 13.25 25.89
CA SER A 146 -15.02 13.20 26.78
C SER A 146 -16.26 12.48 26.25
N SER A 147 -16.23 11.15 26.34
CA SER A 147 -17.40 10.41 26.83
C SER A 147 -17.27 10.28 28.35
N ALA A 148 -17.48 11.37 29.07
CA ALA A 148 -17.81 11.36 30.48
C ALA A 148 -18.85 12.46 30.72
N ARG A 149 -19.87 12.09 31.47
CA ARG A 149 -21.06 12.87 31.82
C ARG A 149 -20.74 14.23 32.41
#